data_AF-A0A6P6REK0-F1
#
_entry.id   AF-A0A6P6REK0-F1
#
_cell.length_a   1.000
_cell.length_b   1.000
_cell.length_c   1.000
_cell.angle_alpha   90.00
_cell.angle_beta   90.00
_cell.angle_gamma   90.00
#
_symmetry.space_group_name_H-M   'P 1'
#
loop_
_entity.id
_entity.type
_entity.pdbx_description
1 polymer ?
#
loop_
_entity_poly.entity_id
_entity_poly.type
_entity_poly.pdbx_seq_one_letter_code
_entity_poly.pdbx_strand_id
1 'polypeptide(L)'
;MVKHQSYFSVQGCETVRENNKLELDDRSGDCCITSWTEKEICTFTKRHRQSLPLQLAHLTFFKTSECYNMLCCDVYAEVRSEIFSSESKTQSSDRPMDLGLAEDHFSRPAGSFVASDVEQLKQAIAECKRLILELPEHSEKQKDTVIKLVHLRLKLQELKDPEEDEPNLQVLLEHRFSKEKSKSVKQMCDKCSTIIWGLIQTWYTCTGCYYRCHSKCMHLINKPCVRSKVSHQSEYELSICPEVGLDKQDYRCAECRTPISLRGVPNEARQCDYTGQYYCSSCHWNDTAIIPSRVIHNWEFEPRQVCRTSMRYLALMITRPVLKLKEINPLLFNFVEELVEIRKLRQDILLMKPYFITCKEAMEARLLLHLQDRQHFVENDDMYSLQDLIDLSSGRLSCSLTEIHTTFAKHIKLDCEKCQAKGFMCELCKEGDILFPFDNHTSVCNDCFAVFHSLKKEEHITLKQHKGIVTMITRPHVRAVQECWNGNMRSPRTCR
;
A
#
# COMPACT_ATOMS: atom_id res chain seq x y z
N MET A 1 38.64 36.67 -12.02
CA MET A 1 37.98 37.84 -12.63
C MET A 1 38.13 37.76 -14.14
N VAL A 2 37.11 37.26 -14.85
CA VAL A 2 36.78 37.71 -16.22
C VAL A 2 35.26 37.55 -16.35
N LYS A 3 34.56 38.70 -16.34
CA LYS A 3 33.17 38.84 -16.75
C LYS A 3 33.13 38.83 -18.27
N HIS A 4 32.10 38.24 -18.86
CA HIS A 4 31.57 38.77 -20.11
C HIS A 4 30.05 38.61 -20.16
N GLN A 5 29.39 39.77 -20.13
CA GLN A 5 27.99 39.99 -20.52
C GLN A 5 27.89 39.94 -22.04
N SER A 6 26.75 39.46 -22.55
CA SER A 6 26.08 40.00 -23.74
C SER A 6 24.74 39.30 -23.94
N TYR A 7 23.61 39.97 -23.71
CA TYR A 7 22.87 40.92 -24.59
C TYR A 7 21.69 40.21 -25.28
N PHE A 8 20.48 40.51 -24.80
CA PHE A 8 19.22 40.23 -25.45
C PHE A 8 19.08 41.10 -26.72
N SER A 9 18.71 40.50 -27.85
CA SER A 9 18.16 41.22 -29.00
C SER A 9 16.78 40.68 -29.34
N VAL A 10 15.81 41.58 -29.37
CA VAL A 10 14.41 41.36 -29.75
C VAL A 10 14.27 41.63 -31.26
N GLN A 11 13.81 40.63 -32.01
CA GLN A 11 13.21 40.69 -33.36
C GLN A 11 12.28 39.46 -33.43
N GLY A 12 11.05 39.45 -33.92
CA GLY A 12 10.16 40.40 -34.58
C GLY A 12 8.84 39.64 -34.77
N CYS A 13 7.73 40.36 -34.80
CA CYS A 13 6.37 39.82 -34.84
C CYS A 13 5.91 39.60 -36.31
N GLU A 14 5.36 38.43 -36.66
CA GLU A 14 4.47 38.28 -37.82
C GLU A 14 3.23 37.45 -37.47
N THR A 15 2.15 38.20 -37.28
CA THR A 15 0.72 37.92 -37.49
C THR A 15 0.26 36.53 -37.96
N VAL A 16 -0.63 35.92 -37.18
CA VAL A 16 -1.88 35.33 -37.70
C VAL A 16 -3.04 35.86 -36.87
N ARG A 17 -3.85 36.72 -37.48
CA ARG A 17 -5.18 37.12 -37.02
C ARG A 17 -6.11 35.91 -37.17
N GLU A 18 -6.84 35.56 -36.12
CA GLU A 18 -8.24 35.17 -36.30
C GLU A 18 -9.04 35.39 -35.01
N ASN A 19 -10.08 36.20 -35.19
CA ASN A 19 -11.13 36.67 -34.31
C ASN A 19 -11.51 35.77 -33.12
N ASN A 20 -11.50 36.34 -31.91
CA ASN A 20 -12.73 36.46 -31.11
C ASN A 20 -12.59 37.57 -30.07
N LYS A 21 -13.54 38.50 -30.10
CA LYS A 21 -13.74 39.59 -29.14
C LYS A 21 -14.07 39.02 -27.76
N LEU A 22 -13.42 39.53 -26.71
CA LEU A 22 -14.00 39.64 -25.37
C LEU A 22 -13.65 41.06 -24.88
N GLU A 23 -14.66 41.92 -24.87
CA GLU A 23 -14.62 43.20 -24.17
C GLU A 23 -14.64 42.91 -22.66
N LEU A 24 -13.71 43.53 -21.94
CA LEU A 24 -13.70 43.60 -20.48
C LEU A 24 -14.69 44.68 -20.05
N ASP A 25 -15.68 44.32 -19.24
CA ASP A 25 -16.42 45.28 -18.43
C ASP A 25 -16.14 45.01 -16.95
N ASP A 26 -15.49 45.98 -16.33
CA ASP A 26 -15.15 46.03 -14.91
C ASP A 26 -16.42 46.31 -14.11
N ARG A 27 -16.91 45.31 -13.35
CA ARG A 27 -17.58 45.44 -12.03
C ARG A 27 -18.37 44.16 -11.69
N SER A 28 -17.70 43.20 -11.07
CA SER A 28 -18.20 42.35 -9.97
C SER A 28 -17.23 41.18 -9.79
N GLY A 29 -16.66 41.07 -8.58
CA GLY A 29 -15.65 40.09 -8.26
C GLY A 29 -16.23 38.72 -7.94
N ASP A 30 -16.70 38.00 -8.96
CA ASP A 30 -17.06 36.58 -8.90
C ASP A 30 -16.54 35.86 -10.15
N CYS A 31 -15.52 35.00 -10.01
CA CYS A 31 -15.05 34.16 -11.11
C CYS A 31 -15.85 32.85 -11.13
N CYS A 32 -16.96 32.85 -11.88
CA CYS A 32 -17.68 31.63 -12.26
C CYS A 32 -16.83 30.84 -13.27
N ILE A 33 -16.19 29.75 -12.82
CA ILE A 33 -15.62 28.74 -13.72
C ILE A 33 -16.73 27.73 -14.05
N THR A 34 -17.53 28.03 -15.07
CA THR A 34 -18.46 27.06 -15.67
C THR A 34 -17.93 26.56 -17.00
N SER A 35 -17.77 25.23 -17.06
CA SER A 35 -17.57 24.33 -18.22
C SER A 35 -16.43 24.64 -19.20
N TRP A 36 -15.27 24.05 -18.94
CA TRP A 36 -14.30 23.65 -19.98
C TRP A 36 -14.30 22.12 -20.04
N THR A 37 -14.27 21.53 -21.24
CA THR A 37 -14.10 20.08 -21.40
C THR A 37 -12.62 19.69 -21.23
N GLU A 38 -12.33 18.47 -20.76
CA GLU A 38 -10.95 17.98 -20.49
C GLU A 38 -9.98 18.14 -21.68
N LYS A 39 -10.50 18.09 -22.91
CA LYS A 39 -9.71 18.30 -24.14
C LYS A 39 -9.28 19.76 -24.33
N GLU A 40 -10.10 20.72 -23.93
CA GLU A 40 -9.81 22.15 -24.08
C GLU A 40 -8.73 22.60 -23.10
N ILE A 41 -8.73 22.06 -21.88
CA ILE A 41 -7.72 22.31 -20.84
C ILE A 41 -6.35 21.71 -21.24
N CYS A 42 -6.33 20.52 -21.84
CA CYS A 42 -5.12 19.84 -22.31
C CYS A 42 -4.48 20.56 -23.52
N THR A 43 -5.31 21.18 -24.37
CA THR A 43 -4.83 21.92 -25.53
C THR A 43 -4.30 23.31 -25.15
N PHE A 44 -4.92 23.96 -24.15
CA PHE A 44 -4.46 25.24 -23.58
C PHE A 44 -3.10 25.10 -22.87
N THR A 45 -2.93 24.07 -22.05
CA THR A 45 -1.67 23.79 -21.33
C THR A 45 -0.50 23.40 -22.23
N LYS A 46 -0.75 22.77 -23.39
CA LYS A 46 0.28 22.54 -24.42
C LYS A 46 0.73 23.83 -25.13
N ARG A 47 -0.14 24.83 -25.24
CA ARG A 47 0.13 26.05 -26.04
C ARG A 47 0.84 27.17 -25.26
N HIS A 48 0.75 27.19 -23.92
CA HIS A 48 1.29 28.27 -23.08
C HIS A 48 2.26 27.82 -21.98
N ARG A 49 3.18 26.89 -22.30
CA ARG A 49 4.19 26.37 -21.36
C ARG A 49 5.25 27.40 -20.91
N GLN A 50 5.28 28.61 -21.47
CA GLN A 50 6.34 29.59 -21.21
C GLN A 50 5.87 30.95 -20.65
N SER A 51 4.60 31.11 -20.28
CA SER A 51 4.10 32.42 -19.83
C SER A 51 2.96 32.34 -18.79
N LEU A 52 3.14 31.56 -17.72
CA LEU A 52 2.16 31.50 -16.62
C LEU A 52 2.77 32.05 -15.30
N PRO A 53 2.08 32.98 -14.62
CA PRO A 53 2.50 33.47 -13.30
C PRO A 53 2.49 32.38 -12.23
N LEU A 54 3.42 32.47 -11.27
CA LEU A 54 3.68 31.51 -10.19
C LEU A 54 2.46 31.03 -9.38
N GLN A 55 1.37 31.80 -9.31
CA GLN A 55 0.17 31.44 -8.54
C GLN A 55 -0.71 30.36 -9.20
N LEU A 56 -0.64 30.17 -10.53
CA LEU A 56 -1.40 29.13 -11.25
C LEU A 56 -0.62 27.82 -11.44
N ALA A 57 0.68 27.81 -11.13
CA ALA A 57 1.53 26.62 -11.19
C ALA A 57 1.13 25.57 -10.14
N HIS A 58 0.66 26.00 -8.95
CA HIS A 58 0.23 25.08 -7.89
C HIS A 58 -0.99 24.23 -8.31
N LEU A 59 -2.01 24.82 -8.94
CA LEU A 59 -3.23 24.11 -9.36
C LEU A 59 -2.99 23.14 -10.53
N THR A 60 -2.06 23.47 -11.43
CA THR A 60 -1.70 22.61 -12.57
C THR A 60 -0.78 21.46 -12.16
N PHE A 61 0.09 21.67 -11.16
CA PHE A 61 0.89 20.62 -10.54
C PHE A 61 0.03 19.66 -9.70
N PHE A 62 -0.96 20.19 -8.94
CA PHE A 62 -1.89 19.38 -8.15
C PHE A 62 -2.72 18.42 -9.02
N LYS A 63 -3.33 18.87 -10.13
CA LYS A 63 -4.16 18.00 -10.98
C LYS A 63 -3.38 16.99 -11.83
N THR A 64 -2.14 17.30 -12.20
CA THR A 64 -1.27 16.33 -12.90
C THR A 64 -0.70 15.28 -11.94
N SER A 65 -0.40 15.67 -10.69
CA SER A 65 -0.11 14.78 -9.58
C SER A 65 -1.28 13.84 -9.26
N GLU A 66 -2.52 14.34 -9.21
CA GLU A 66 -3.71 13.50 -8.93
C GLU A 66 -3.92 12.40 -9.99
N CYS A 67 -3.88 12.73 -11.29
CA CYS A 67 -4.03 11.71 -12.35
C CYS A 67 -2.89 10.68 -12.36
N TYR A 68 -1.65 11.09 -12.06
CA TYR A 68 -0.49 10.19 -12.05
C TYR A 68 -0.47 9.30 -10.80
N ASN A 69 -0.81 9.86 -9.63
CA ASN A 69 -0.91 9.14 -8.38
C ASN A 69 -2.12 8.19 -8.32
N MET A 70 -3.19 8.49 -9.07
CA MET A 70 -4.34 7.59 -9.22
C MET A 70 -3.96 6.33 -10.01
N LEU A 71 -3.23 6.46 -11.14
CA LEU A 71 -2.65 5.30 -11.84
C LEU A 71 -1.64 4.53 -10.97
N CYS A 72 -0.86 5.21 -10.13
CA CYS A 72 0.11 4.56 -9.23
C CYS A 72 -0.59 3.78 -8.11
N CYS A 73 -1.68 4.33 -7.53
CA CYS A 73 -2.52 3.62 -6.59
C CYS A 73 -3.19 2.40 -7.24
N ASP A 74 -3.55 2.49 -8.52
CA ASP A 74 -4.06 1.35 -9.29
C ASP A 74 -2.98 0.29 -9.54
N VAL A 75 -1.73 0.67 -9.82
CA VAL A 75 -0.60 -0.30 -9.95
C VAL A 75 -0.31 -1.00 -8.62
N TYR A 76 -0.27 -0.26 -7.51
CA TYR A 76 -0.10 -0.85 -6.19
C TYR A 76 -1.34 -1.62 -5.73
N ALA A 77 -2.55 -1.22 -6.13
CA ALA A 77 -3.79 -1.94 -5.88
C ALA A 77 -3.94 -3.19 -6.75
N GLU A 78 -3.42 -3.22 -7.98
CA GLU A 78 -3.34 -4.42 -8.83
C GLU A 78 -2.31 -5.39 -8.27
N VAL A 79 -1.11 -4.92 -7.90
CA VAL A 79 -0.11 -5.74 -7.20
C VAL A 79 -0.68 -6.22 -5.86
N ARG A 80 -1.38 -5.38 -5.09
CA ARG A 80 -2.06 -5.76 -3.84
C ARG A 80 -3.25 -6.71 -4.08
N SER A 81 -4.05 -6.52 -5.12
CA SER A 81 -5.16 -7.41 -5.49
C SER A 81 -4.63 -8.78 -5.92
N GLU A 82 -3.53 -8.83 -6.67
CA GLU A 82 -2.82 -10.07 -7.00
C GLU A 82 -2.17 -10.73 -5.77
N ILE A 83 -1.77 -9.95 -4.77
CA ILE A 83 -1.20 -10.42 -3.49
C ILE A 83 -2.31 -10.97 -2.56
N PHE A 84 -3.48 -10.32 -2.51
CA PHE A 84 -4.54 -10.59 -1.52
C PHE A 84 -5.78 -11.31 -2.09
N SER A 85 -5.88 -11.58 -3.39
CA SER A 85 -7.03 -12.31 -4.00
C SER A 85 -7.12 -13.80 -3.62
N SER A 86 -6.21 -14.33 -2.80
CA SER A 86 -6.20 -15.76 -2.41
C SER A 86 -6.32 -16.02 -0.91
N GLU A 87 -6.83 -15.08 -0.11
CA GLU A 87 -7.28 -15.40 1.26
C GLU A 87 -8.71 -15.96 1.21
N SER A 88 -8.82 -17.28 1.37
CA SER A 88 -10.08 -18.00 1.48
C SER A 88 -10.85 -17.60 2.74
N LYS A 89 -12.11 -17.22 2.53
CA LYS A 89 -13.15 -16.99 3.53
C LYS A 89 -13.19 -18.10 4.58
N THR A 90 -12.84 -17.78 5.83
CA THR A 90 -13.31 -18.52 7.00
C THR A 90 -14.41 -17.69 7.66
N GLN A 91 -15.65 -17.95 7.27
CA GLN A 91 -16.83 -17.44 7.97
C GLN A 91 -17.34 -18.52 8.92
N SER A 92 -17.21 -18.28 10.23
CA SER A 92 -18.05 -18.93 11.24
C SER A 92 -19.44 -18.28 11.17
N SER A 93 -20.48 -19.07 10.91
CA SER A 93 -21.86 -18.62 11.08
C SER A 93 -22.58 -19.51 12.09
N ASP A 94 -22.82 -18.96 13.28
CA ASP A 94 -23.91 -19.39 14.15
C ASP A 94 -25.25 -18.98 13.52
N ARG A 95 -26.14 -19.95 13.34
CA ARG A 95 -27.59 -19.73 13.22
C ARG A 95 -28.33 -20.90 13.88
N PRO A 96 -29.31 -20.64 14.76
CA PRO A 96 -30.28 -21.65 15.17
C PRO A 96 -31.64 -21.47 14.47
N MET A 97 -32.29 -22.63 14.24
CA MET A 97 -33.72 -22.92 14.01
C MET A 97 -34.38 -22.38 12.73
N ASP A 98 -35.35 -23.02 12.09
CA ASP A 98 -35.96 -24.37 12.10
C ASP A 98 -36.98 -24.36 10.91
N LEU A 99 -37.48 -25.54 10.52
CA LEU A 99 -38.72 -25.87 9.80
C LEU A 99 -38.51 -26.73 8.54
N GLY A 100 -38.31 -28.03 8.77
CA GLY A 100 -39.35 -29.03 8.53
C GLY A 100 -39.65 -29.54 7.10
N LEU A 101 -39.53 -30.87 6.96
CA LEU A 101 -40.08 -31.80 5.95
C LEU A 101 -39.21 -31.99 4.69
N ALA A 102 -38.73 -33.17 4.30
CA ALA A 102 -39.16 -34.54 4.58
C ALA A 102 -37.99 -35.57 4.53
N GLU A 103 -38.29 -36.74 5.09
CA GLU A 103 -37.47 -37.93 5.36
C GLU A 103 -36.89 -38.66 4.13
N ASP A 104 -35.64 -39.08 4.32
CA ASP A 104 -35.03 -40.41 4.12
C ASP A 104 -34.71 -41.05 2.74
N HIS A 105 -33.59 -41.79 2.81
CA HIS A 105 -33.11 -42.92 1.99
C HIS A 105 -32.33 -42.64 0.69
N PHE A 106 -31.00 -42.67 0.77
CA PHE A 106 -30.15 -43.80 0.31
C PHE A 106 -28.65 -43.46 0.42
N SER A 107 -27.95 -44.08 1.37
CA SER A 107 -26.49 -44.25 1.31
C SER A 107 -26.15 -45.20 0.14
N ARG A 108 -25.25 -44.80 -0.77
CA ARG A 108 -24.64 -45.70 -1.76
C ARG A 108 -23.14 -45.38 -1.99
N PRO A 109 -22.31 -46.39 -2.31
CA PRO A 109 -20.85 -46.32 -2.21
C PRO A 109 -20.19 -45.68 -3.43
N ALA A 110 -19.21 -44.80 -3.19
CA ALA A 110 -18.53 -43.94 -4.17
C ALA A 110 -17.52 -44.64 -5.12
N GLY A 111 -17.61 -45.95 -5.34
CA GLY A 111 -16.59 -46.71 -6.08
C GLY A 111 -16.88 -47.03 -7.55
N SER A 112 -18.13 -46.93 -8.01
CA SER A 112 -18.55 -47.52 -9.30
C SER A 112 -18.78 -46.52 -10.44
N PHE A 113 -19.05 -45.24 -10.12
CA PHE A 113 -19.46 -44.25 -11.14
C PHE A 113 -18.28 -43.73 -11.97
N VAL A 114 -17.15 -43.41 -11.32
CA VAL A 114 -15.97 -42.82 -11.97
C VAL A 114 -15.33 -43.78 -12.99
N ALA A 115 -15.28 -45.08 -12.68
CA ALA A 115 -14.74 -46.08 -13.59
C ALA A 115 -15.58 -46.23 -14.87
N SER A 116 -16.92 -46.13 -14.74
CA SER A 116 -17.86 -46.16 -15.87
C SER A 116 -17.69 -44.92 -16.76
N ASP A 117 -17.55 -43.73 -16.17
CA ASP A 117 -17.37 -42.47 -16.90
C ASP A 117 -16.03 -42.41 -17.68
N VAL A 118 -14.96 -42.97 -17.11
CA VAL A 118 -13.64 -43.03 -17.76
C VAL A 118 -13.65 -43.96 -18.97
N GLU A 119 -14.28 -45.13 -18.87
CA GLU A 119 -14.39 -46.06 -20.00
C GLU A 119 -15.30 -45.51 -21.11
N GLN A 120 -16.41 -44.85 -20.74
CA GLN A 120 -17.29 -44.17 -21.70
C GLN A 120 -16.55 -43.03 -22.45
N LEU A 121 -15.73 -42.24 -21.77
CA LEU A 121 -14.92 -41.21 -22.41
C LEU A 121 -13.85 -41.79 -23.35
N LYS A 122 -13.21 -42.90 -22.99
CA LYS A 122 -12.26 -43.60 -23.88
C LYS A 122 -12.95 -44.10 -25.15
N GLN A 123 -14.16 -44.64 -25.03
CA GLN A 123 -14.96 -45.10 -26.17
C GLN A 123 -15.35 -43.92 -27.07
N ALA A 124 -15.84 -42.82 -26.52
CA ALA A 124 -16.19 -41.61 -27.28
C ALA A 124 -14.97 -40.99 -28.01
N ILE A 125 -13.78 -41.05 -27.40
CA ILE A 125 -12.52 -40.63 -28.04
C ILE A 125 -12.15 -41.55 -29.22
N ALA A 126 -12.30 -42.86 -29.06
CA ALA A 126 -12.03 -43.83 -30.12
C ALA A 126 -12.97 -43.62 -31.32
N GLU A 127 -14.25 -43.36 -31.04
CA GLU A 127 -15.25 -43.08 -32.07
C GLU A 127 -14.96 -41.77 -32.82
N CYS A 128 -14.61 -40.69 -32.11
CA CYS A 128 -14.23 -39.43 -32.76
C CYS A 128 -13.00 -39.60 -33.66
N LYS A 129 -12.00 -40.39 -33.24
CA LYS A 129 -10.82 -40.68 -34.09
C LYS A 129 -11.20 -41.43 -35.37
N ARG A 130 -12.11 -42.42 -35.27
CA ARG A 130 -12.60 -43.16 -36.43
C ARG A 130 -13.34 -42.25 -37.41
N LEU A 131 -14.25 -41.42 -36.88
CA LEU A 131 -15.03 -40.49 -37.70
C LEU A 131 -14.16 -39.45 -38.43
N ILE A 132 -13.07 -38.97 -37.81
CA ILE A 132 -12.16 -38.02 -38.47
C ILE A 132 -11.47 -38.64 -39.70
N LEU A 133 -11.19 -39.95 -39.68
CA LEU A 133 -10.56 -40.68 -40.79
C LEU A 133 -11.54 -40.97 -41.93
N GLU A 134 -12.84 -41.05 -41.65
CA GLU A 134 -13.89 -41.31 -42.64
C GLU A 134 -14.45 -40.02 -43.28
N LEU A 135 -14.22 -38.86 -42.65
CA LEU A 135 -14.69 -37.57 -43.14
C LEU A 135 -13.76 -36.99 -44.21
N PRO A 136 -14.30 -36.28 -45.23
CA PRO A 136 -13.50 -35.62 -46.24
C PRO A 136 -12.54 -34.61 -45.62
N GLU A 137 -11.28 -34.64 -46.07
CA GLU A 137 -10.23 -33.71 -45.62
C GLU A 137 -10.67 -32.25 -45.78
N HIS A 138 -10.43 -31.46 -44.73
CA HIS A 138 -10.79 -30.04 -44.62
C HIS A 138 -12.29 -29.69 -44.59
N SER A 139 -13.17 -30.68 -44.49
CA SER A 139 -14.60 -30.41 -44.26
C SER A 139 -14.84 -29.77 -42.88
N GLU A 140 -15.83 -28.87 -42.79
CA GLU A 140 -16.26 -28.25 -41.52
C GLU A 140 -16.57 -29.31 -40.45
N LYS A 141 -17.23 -30.39 -40.85
CA LYS A 141 -17.56 -31.53 -39.97
C LYS A 141 -16.32 -32.24 -39.43
N GLN A 142 -15.24 -32.31 -40.22
CA GLN A 142 -13.96 -32.87 -39.75
C GLN A 142 -13.34 -31.97 -38.67
N LYS A 143 -13.37 -30.64 -38.87
CA LYS A 143 -12.87 -29.66 -37.89
C LYS A 143 -13.65 -29.73 -36.57
N ASP A 144 -14.97 -29.79 -36.63
CA ASP A 144 -15.83 -29.92 -35.44
C ASP A 144 -15.57 -31.21 -34.66
N THR A 145 -15.35 -32.31 -35.39
CA THR A 145 -15.04 -33.60 -34.77
C THR A 145 -13.66 -33.59 -34.11
N VAL A 146 -12.69 -32.88 -34.69
CA VAL A 146 -11.36 -32.66 -34.07
C VAL A 146 -11.49 -31.82 -32.79
N ILE A 147 -12.29 -30.76 -32.79
CA ILE A 147 -12.54 -29.94 -31.59
C ILE A 147 -13.19 -30.79 -30.49
N LYS A 148 -14.19 -31.60 -30.84
CA LYS A 148 -14.85 -32.55 -29.94
C LYS A 148 -13.86 -33.57 -29.36
N LEU A 149 -12.95 -34.09 -30.19
CA LEU A 149 -11.88 -35.00 -29.75
C LEU A 149 -10.93 -34.35 -28.73
N VAL A 150 -10.58 -33.08 -28.92
CA VAL A 150 -9.73 -32.33 -27.97
C VAL A 150 -10.45 -32.16 -26.62
N HIS A 151 -11.72 -31.76 -26.63
CA HIS A 151 -12.52 -31.63 -25.40
C HIS A 151 -12.65 -32.96 -24.65
N LEU A 152 -12.92 -34.07 -25.35
CA LEU A 152 -13.03 -35.39 -24.72
C LEU A 152 -11.70 -35.85 -24.10
N ARG A 153 -10.57 -35.57 -24.75
CA ARG A 153 -9.23 -35.86 -24.22
C ARG A 153 -8.90 -35.06 -22.97
N LEU A 154 -9.24 -33.76 -22.96
CA LEU A 154 -9.07 -32.91 -21.77
C LEU A 154 -9.90 -33.44 -20.60
N LYS A 155 -11.17 -33.78 -20.82
CA LYS A 155 -12.05 -34.33 -19.79
C LYS A 155 -11.59 -35.70 -19.25
N LEU A 156 -11.04 -36.56 -20.12
CA LEU A 156 -10.44 -37.83 -19.70
C LEU A 156 -9.16 -37.62 -18.87
N GLN A 157 -8.40 -36.56 -19.14
CA GLN A 157 -7.20 -36.21 -18.39
C GLN A 157 -7.56 -35.61 -17.01
N GLU A 158 -8.62 -34.80 -16.93
CA GLU A 158 -9.17 -34.28 -15.66
C GLU A 158 -9.59 -35.42 -14.71
N LEU A 159 -10.20 -36.49 -15.22
CA LEU A 159 -10.64 -37.64 -14.40
C LEU A 159 -9.54 -38.65 -14.08
N LYS A 160 -8.39 -38.58 -14.75
CA LYS A 160 -7.24 -39.48 -14.52
C LYS A 160 -6.21 -38.91 -13.53
N ASP A 161 -6.23 -37.62 -13.28
CA ASP A 161 -5.47 -37.03 -12.17
C ASP A 161 -6.19 -37.42 -10.87
N PRO A 162 -5.61 -38.26 -10.00
CA PRO A 162 -6.16 -38.44 -8.66
C PRO A 162 -6.18 -37.08 -7.96
N GLU A 163 -7.28 -36.76 -7.27
CA GLU A 163 -7.28 -35.72 -6.23
C GLU A 163 -6.37 -36.21 -5.10
N GLU A 164 -5.05 -36.08 -5.30
CA GLU A 164 -4.09 -36.19 -4.21
C GLU A 164 -4.09 -34.86 -3.45
N ASP A 165 -4.87 -34.82 -2.38
CA ASP A 165 -4.69 -33.89 -1.27
C ASP A 165 -3.41 -34.26 -0.49
N GLU A 166 -2.24 -34.23 -1.14
CA GLU A 166 -1.01 -33.97 -0.41
C GLU A 166 -0.97 -32.49 -0.04
N PRO A 167 -0.41 -32.10 1.13
CA PRO A 167 -0.21 -30.70 1.44
C PRO A 167 0.72 -30.12 0.37
N ASN A 168 0.15 -29.42 -0.61
CA ASN A 168 0.76 -28.86 -1.83
C ASN A 168 1.76 -27.73 -1.47
N LEU A 169 2.79 -28.07 -0.69
CA LEU A 169 3.68 -27.11 -0.09
C LEU A 169 5.14 -27.56 -0.22
N GLN A 170 5.75 -27.17 -1.32
CA GLN A 170 7.17 -27.41 -1.52
C GLN A 170 7.96 -26.22 -0.97
N VAL A 171 8.95 -26.50 -0.12
CA VAL A 171 9.86 -25.48 0.41
C VAL A 171 11.20 -25.54 -0.32
N LEU A 172 11.64 -24.44 -0.92
CA LEU A 172 12.92 -24.33 -1.62
C LEU A 172 13.53 -22.95 -1.42
N LEU A 173 14.74 -22.86 -0.86
CA LEU A 173 15.39 -21.58 -0.53
C LEU A 173 14.44 -20.60 0.20
N GLU A 174 13.70 -21.14 1.17
CA GLU A 174 12.69 -20.44 2.00
C GLU A 174 11.47 -19.93 1.22
N HIS A 175 11.35 -20.26 -0.07
CA HIS A 175 10.10 -20.11 -0.79
C HIS A 175 9.15 -21.21 -0.35
N ARG A 176 7.95 -20.82 0.05
CA ARG A 176 6.82 -21.72 0.28
C ARG A 176 5.96 -21.73 -0.98
N PHE A 177 6.07 -22.77 -1.80
CA PHE A 177 5.39 -22.87 -3.10
C PHE A 177 4.06 -23.60 -3.00
N SER A 178 2.99 -22.96 -3.49
CA SER A 178 1.72 -23.61 -3.82
C SER A 178 1.71 -23.99 -5.29
N LYS A 179 1.16 -25.18 -5.59
CA LYS A 179 0.89 -25.62 -6.95
C LYS A 179 -0.40 -24.95 -7.43
N GLU A 180 -0.33 -24.27 -8.56
CA GLU A 180 -1.50 -23.60 -9.15
C GLU A 180 -2.04 -24.41 -10.35
N LYS A 181 -3.36 -24.54 -10.42
CA LYS A 181 -4.11 -25.14 -11.54
C LYS A 181 -5.19 -24.17 -12.00
N SER A 182 -4.82 -23.04 -12.63
CA SER A 182 -5.83 -22.08 -13.11
C SER A 182 -6.25 -22.37 -14.56
N LYS A 183 -7.52 -22.07 -14.89
CA LYS A 183 -8.08 -22.16 -16.26
C LYS A 183 -7.84 -20.87 -17.08
N SER A 184 -6.99 -19.95 -16.62
CA SER A 184 -6.83 -18.63 -17.26
C SER A 184 -5.50 -17.96 -16.91
N VAL A 185 -5.00 -17.17 -17.87
CA VAL A 185 -3.85 -16.23 -17.85
C VAL A 185 -2.50 -16.77 -18.35
N LYS A 186 -1.85 -15.94 -19.19
CA LYS A 186 -0.44 -16.04 -19.58
C LYS A 186 0.40 -15.42 -18.45
N GLN A 187 1.03 -16.24 -17.62
CA GLN A 187 1.93 -15.77 -16.57
C GLN A 187 3.38 -15.79 -17.07
N MET A 188 4.28 -15.01 -16.47
CA MET A 188 5.71 -15.03 -16.82
C MET A 188 6.48 -15.80 -15.73
N CYS A 189 7.36 -16.73 -16.13
CA CYS A 189 8.24 -17.43 -15.21
C CYS A 189 9.41 -16.54 -14.79
N ASP A 190 9.59 -16.30 -13.49
CA ASP A 190 10.68 -15.49 -12.94
C ASP A 190 12.06 -16.16 -13.06
N LYS A 191 12.11 -17.46 -13.36
CA LYS A 191 13.38 -18.19 -13.52
C LYS A 191 13.92 -18.13 -14.94
N CYS A 192 13.07 -18.42 -15.93
CA CYS A 192 13.49 -18.51 -17.34
C CYS A 192 12.97 -17.36 -18.21
N SER A 193 12.18 -16.45 -17.64
CA SER A 193 11.60 -15.29 -18.33
C SER A 193 10.73 -15.64 -19.53
N THR A 194 10.19 -16.87 -19.58
CA THR A 194 9.26 -17.32 -20.63
C THR A 194 7.84 -17.48 -20.09
N ILE A 195 6.87 -17.44 -20.99
CA ILE A 195 5.45 -17.53 -20.65
C ILE A 195 5.12 -18.93 -20.10
N ILE A 196 4.39 -18.94 -18.99
CA ILE A 196 3.69 -20.07 -18.41
C ILE A 196 2.30 -20.09 -19.04
N TRP A 197 2.00 -21.17 -19.75
CA TRP A 197 0.70 -21.37 -20.40
C TRP A 197 -0.24 -22.08 -19.44
N GLY A 198 -1.00 -21.34 -18.64
CA GLY A 198 -1.73 -21.90 -17.49
C GLY A 198 -2.77 -22.97 -17.83
N LEU A 199 -3.29 -22.96 -19.06
CA LEU A 199 -4.22 -23.97 -19.57
C LEU A 199 -3.58 -25.35 -19.84
N ILE A 200 -2.25 -25.43 -19.94
CA ILE A 200 -1.53 -26.62 -20.41
C ILE A 200 -0.40 -27.01 -19.45
N GLN A 201 0.14 -26.05 -18.71
CA GLN A 201 1.30 -26.24 -17.84
C GLN A 201 0.90 -26.03 -16.39
N THR A 202 1.42 -26.89 -15.51
CA THR A 202 1.43 -26.64 -14.08
C THR A 202 2.59 -25.71 -13.73
N TRP A 203 2.35 -24.77 -12.82
CA TRP A 203 3.37 -23.89 -12.28
C TRP A 203 3.19 -23.75 -10.78
N TYR A 204 4.20 -23.12 -10.18
CA TYR A 204 4.24 -22.89 -8.76
C TYR A 204 4.35 -21.40 -8.49
N THR A 205 3.68 -20.97 -7.44
CA THR A 205 3.74 -19.59 -6.94
C THR A 205 4.17 -19.62 -5.49
N CYS A 206 5.18 -18.81 -5.15
CA CYS A 206 5.55 -18.64 -3.76
C CYS A 206 4.49 -17.82 -3.03
N THR A 207 3.89 -18.36 -1.98
CA THR A 207 2.83 -17.68 -1.20
C THR A 207 3.32 -16.45 -0.44
N GLY A 208 4.64 -16.32 -0.25
CA GLY A 208 5.23 -15.20 0.50
C GLY A 208 5.69 -14.03 -0.36
N CYS A 209 6.32 -14.29 -1.51
CA CYS A 209 6.91 -13.25 -2.37
C CYS A 209 6.41 -13.28 -3.82
N TYR A 210 5.44 -14.13 -4.13
CA TYR A 210 4.81 -14.23 -5.45
C TYR A 210 5.82 -14.51 -6.57
N TYR A 211 6.89 -15.24 -6.25
CA TYR A 211 7.81 -15.79 -7.24
C TYR A 211 7.08 -16.88 -8.02
N ARG A 212 6.99 -16.75 -9.34
CA ARG A 212 6.26 -17.67 -10.22
C ARG A 212 7.26 -18.46 -11.06
N CYS A 213 7.12 -19.77 -11.12
CA CYS A 213 7.99 -20.59 -11.96
C CYS A 213 7.29 -21.81 -12.57
N HIS A 214 7.69 -22.21 -13.78
CA HIS A 214 7.30 -23.50 -14.34
C HIS A 214 7.69 -24.63 -13.40
N SER A 215 6.96 -25.74 -13.44
CA SER A 215 7.33 -26.96 -12.73
C SER A 215 8.78 -27.40 -13.00
N LYS A 216 9.21 -27.42 -14.27
CA LYS A 216 10.59 -27.72 -14.67
C LYS A 216 11.64 -26.73 -14.18
N CYS A 217 11.23 -25.50 -13.86
CA CYS A 217 12.14 -24.43 -13.42
C CYS A 217 12.33 -24.42 -11.90
N MET A 218 11.51 -25.14 -11.14
CA MET A 218 11.52 -25.14 -9.67
C MET A 218 12.92 -25.44 -9.11
N HIS A 219 13.50 -26.58 -9.46
CA HIS A 219 14.80 -27.01 -8.96
C HIS A 219 15.98 -26.20 -9.53
N LEU A 220 15.73 -25.29 -10.48
CA LEU A 220 16.74 -24.38 -11.03
C LEU A 220 16.76 -23.04 -10.28
N ILE A 221 15.84 -22.80 -9.35
CA ILE A 221 15.81 -21.57 -8.56
C ILE A 221 17.06 -21.52 -7.68
N ASN A 222 17.76 -20.39 -7.79
CA ASN A 222 19.01 -20.11 -7.08
C ASN A 222 18.92 -18.81 -6.27
N LYS A 223 17.71 -18.27 -6.13
CA LYS A 223 17.43 -17.02 -5.41
C LYS A 223 16.66 -17.35 -4.15
N PRO A 224 17.04 -16.82 -2.97
CA PRO A 224 16.27 -16.99 -1.76
C PRO A 224 14.99 -16.16 -1.80
N CYS A 225 14.02 -16.57 -0.98
CA CYS A 225 12.73 -15.91 -0.89
C CYS A 225 12.84 -14.49 -0.33
N VAL A 226 12.37 -13.52 -1.10
CA VAL A 226 12.36 -12.10 -0.69
C VAL A 226 11.57 -11.89 0.61
N ARG A 227 10.49 -12.65 0.80
CA ARG A 227 9.68 -12.59 2.04
C ARG A 227 10.49 -12.98 3.26
N SER A 228 11.35 -13.99 3.14
CA SER A 228 12.22 -14.39 4.24
C SER A 228 13.24 -13.29 4.57
N LYS A 229 13.85 -12.69 3.53
CA LYS A 229 14.73 -11.52 3.72
C LYS A 229 14.03 -10.39 4.48
N VAL A 230 12.80 -10.06 4.11
CA VAL A 230 11.97 -9.02 4.78
C VAL A 230 11.64 -9.38 6.23
N SER A 231 11.52 -10.67 6.56
CA SER A 231 11.30 -11.12 7.94
C SER A 231 12.54 -10.91 8.83
N HIS A 232 13.74 -11.10 8.28
CA HIS A 232 15.01 -10.94 9.02
C HIS A 232 15.57 -9.52 8.99
N GLN A 233 15.36 -8.80 7.88
CA GLN A 233 15.88 -7.46 7.63
C GLN A 233 14.79 -6.57 7.03
N SER A 234 14.13 -5.82 7.91
CA SER A 234 13.05 -4.89 7.56
C SER A 234 13.54 -3.44 7.59
N GLU A 235 14.51 -3.12 6.75
CA GLU A 235 15.12 -1.79 6.63
C GLU A 235 15.25 -1.39 5.16
N TYR A 236 15.13 -0.11 4.87
CA TYR A 236 15.29 0.41 3.52
C TYR A 236 16.74 0.81 3.25
N GLU A 237 17.17 0.67 2.00
CA GLU A 237 18.30 1.45 1.47
C GLU A 237 17.86 2.90 1.32
N LEU A 238 18.51 3.81 2.05
CA LEU A 238 18.15 5.22 2.12
C LEU A 238 19.09 6.11 1.31
N SER A 239 20.15 5.57 0.72
CA SER A 239 20.95 6.27 -0.28
C SER A 239 20.15 6.37 -1.59
N ILE A 240 20.15 7.54 -2.22
CA ILE A 240 19.53 7.71 -3.54
C ILE A 240 20.44 7.05 -4.58
N CYS A 241 20.00 5.95 -5.19
CA CYS A 241 20.72 5.19 -6.21
C CYS A 241 22.21 5.02 -5.86
N PRO A 242 22.58 4.11 -4.94
CA PRO A 242 23.98 3.94 -4.50
C PRO A 242 24.81 3.26 -5.61
N GLU A 243 25.14 4.01 -6.66
CA GLU A 243 25.83 3.49 -7.83
C GLU A 243 27.24 3.02 -7.49
N VAL A 244 27.55 1.78 -7.83
CA VAL A 244 28.89 1.19 -7.64
C VAL A 244 29.68 1.18 -8.96
N GLY A 245 28.99 1.26 -10.10
CA GLY A 245 29.58 1.13 -11.44
C GLY A 245 29.60 -0.30 -11.95
N LEU A 246 29.47 -0.48 -13.27
CA LEU A 246 29.42 -1.80 -13.89
C LEU A 246 30.78 -2.53 -13.86
N ASP A 247 31.88 -1.77 -13.87
CA ASP A 247 33.25 -2.26 -13.73
C ASP A 247 33.46 -2.97 -12.38
N LYS A 248 32.90 -2.41 -11.30
CA LYS A 248 32.93 -3.02 -9.96
C LYS A 248 32.09 -4.28 -9.83
N GLN A 249 31.19 -4.53 -10.79
CA GLN A 249 30.42 -5.76 -10.91
C GLN A 249 31.05 -6.79 -11.84
N ASP A 250 32.27 -6.56 -12.32
CA ASP A 250 32.97 -7.37 -13.34
C ASP A 250 32.20 -7.49 -14.66
N TYR A 251 31.44 -6.46 -15.04
CA TYR A 251 30.55 -6.51 -16.22
C TYR A 251 29.57 -7.68 -16.18
N ARG A 252 29.05 -8.00 -14.99
CA ARG A 252 28.11 -9.09 -14.77
C ARG A 252 26.88 -8.62 -14.02
N CYS A 253 25.75 -9.22 -14.36
CA CYS A 253 24.49 -9.03 -13.65
C CYS A 253 24.69 -9.26 -12.15
N ALA A 254 24.24 -8.30 -11.33
CA ALA A 254 24.33 -8.38 -9.88
C ALA A 254 23.67 -9.63 -9.29
N GLU A 255 22.67 -10.18 -9.98
CA GLU A 255 21.89 -11.30 -9.47
C GLU A 255 22.30 -12.64 -10.07
N CYS A 256 22.28 -12.79 -11.40
CA CYS A 256 22.57 -14.07 -12.06
C CYS A 256 24.01 -14.21 -12.57
N ARG A 257 24.84 -13.18 -12.41
CA ARG A 257 26.24 -13.11 -12.87
C ARG A 257 26.47 -13.33 -14.38
N THR A 258 25.41 -13.37 -15.19
CA THR A 258 25.48 -13.36 -16.66
C THR A 258 26.25 -12.12 -17.12
N PRO A 259 27.19 -12.25 -18.07
CA PRO A 259 27.88 -11.09 -18.65
C PRO A 259 26.89 -10.10 -19.27
N ILE A 260 27.07 -8.82 -18.96
CA ILE A 260 26.27 -7.71 -19.46
C ILE A 260 27.19 -6.57 -19.91
N SER A 261 26.69 -5.73 -20.80
CA SER A 261 27.45 -4.62 -21.36
C SER A 261 26.65 -3.32 -21.27
N LEU A 262 27.33 -2.17 -21.20
CA LEU A 262 26.66 -0.86 -21.18
C LEU A 262 25.92 -0.56 -22.49
N ARG A 263 26.38 -1.12 -23.61
CA ARG A 263 25.79 -0.94 -24.94
C ARG A 263 25.92 -2.24 -25.72
N GLY A 264 24.79 -2.78 -26.19
CA GLY A 264 24.77 -3.97 -27.04
C GLY A 264 23.59 -4.90 -26.74
N VAL A 265 22.79 -5.20 -27.77
CA VAL A 265 21.75 -6.23 -27.74
C VAL A 265 22.43 -7.60 -27.95
N PRO A 266 22.09 -8.65 -27.19
CA PRO A 266 20.89 -8.82 -26.35
C PRO A 266 21.07 -8.59 -24.83
N ASN A 267 22.28 -8.28 -24.35
CA ASN A 267 22.60 -8.22 -22.90
C ASN A 267 22.99 -6.81 -22.44
N GLU A 268 22.20 -5.81 -22.84
CA GLU A 268 22.33 -4.45 -22.35
C GLU A 268 21.99 -4.38 -20.86
N ALA A 269 22.88 -3.75 -20.09
CA ALA A 269 22.76 -3.60 -18.66
C ALA A 269 21.61 -2.65 -18.29
N ARG A 270 20.76 -3.07 -17.35
CA ARG A 270 19.68 -2.25 -16.78
C ARG A 270 20.00 -1.91 -15.34
N GLN A 271 19.92 -0.64 -14.98
CA GLN A 271 20.21 -0.16 -13.64
C GLN A 271 18.95 -0.18 -12.78
N CYS A 272 19.06 -0.73 -11.56
CA CYS A 272 18.01 -0.66 -10.55
C CYS A 272 18.21 0.60 -9.70
N ASP A 273 17.23 1.50 -9.68
CA ASP A 273 17.32 2.76 -8.93
C ASP A 273 17.43 2.54 -7.41
N TYR A 274 16.78 1.49 -6.88
CA TYR A 274 16.82 1.17 -5.45
C TYR A 274 18.19 0.67 -4.97
N THR A 275 18.87 -0.17 -5.76
CA THR A 275 20.14 -0.80 -5.35
C THR A 275 21.38 -0.17 -5.97
N GLY A 276 21.22 0.71 -6.97
CA GLY A 276 22.31 1.30 -7.74
C GLY A 276 23.09 0.30 -8.62
N GLN A 277 22.67 -0.97 -8.66
CA GLN A 277 23.37 -2.06 -9.35
C GLN A 277 22.79 -2.34 -10.74
N TYR A 278 23.60 -2.99 -11.58
CA TYR A 278 23.26 -3.37 -12.95
C TYR A 278 22.84 -4.84 -13.09
N TYR A 279 21.83 -5.08 -13.93
CA TYR A 279 21.16 -6.36 -14.12
C TYR A 279 20.97 -6.68 -15.60
N CYS A 280 20.82 -7.96 -15.94
CA CYS A 280 20.40 -8.39 -17.27
C CYS A 280 18.88 -8.24 -17.47
N SER A 281 18.42 -8.33 -18.72
CA SER A 281 17.01 -8.27 -19.10
C SER A 281 16.13 -9.34 -18.44
N SER A 282 16.68 -10.49 -18.06
CA SER A 282 15.96 -11.56 -17.34
C SER A 282 15.76 -11.28 -15.84
N CYS A 283 16.62 -10.45 -15.22
CA CYS A 283 16.53 -10.14 -13.78
C CYS A 283 15.88 -8.77 -13.51
N HIS A 284 15.86 -7.89 -14.52
CA HIS A 284 15.29 -6.56 -14.44
C HIS A 284 14.32 -6.36 -15.59
N TRP A 285 13.01 -6.45 -15.33
CA TRP A 285 11.99 -6.38 -16.38
C TRP A 285 11.52 -4.94 -16.65
N ASN A 286 12.23 -3.96 -16.08
CA ASN A 286 11.80 -2.56 -16.04
C ASN A 286 10.51 -2.38 -15.23
N ASP A 287 10.31 -3.23 -14.23
CA ASP A 287 9.32 -2.98 -13.19
C ASP A 287 9.61 -1.63 -12.55
N THR A 288 8.58 -0.99 -12.03
CA THR A 288 8.71 0.32 -11.39
C THR A 288 8.25 0.25 -9.94
N ALA A 289 8.85 1.09 -9.09
CA ALA A 289 8.43 1.27 -7.71
C ALA A 289 8.79 2.68 -7.23
N ILE A 290 8.01 3.20 -6.29
CA ILE A 290 8.36 4.39 -5.51
C ILE A 290 9.56 4.06 -4.62
N ILE A 291 10.55 4.95 -4.63
CA ILE A 291 11.85 4.71 -4.00
C ILE A 291 11.91 5.44 -2.65
N PRO A 292 12.07 4.73 -1.52
CA PRO A 292 12.04 5.31 -0.18
C PRO A 292 13.04 6.46 0.01
N SER A 293 14.28 6.30 -0.47
CA SER A 293 15.33 7.32 -0.35
C SER A 293 14.94 8.63 -1.04
N ARG A 294 14.32 8.57 -2.22
CA ARG A 294 13.84 9.73 -2.98
C ARG A 294 12.66 10.41 -2.31
N VAL A 295 11.73 9.64 -1.73
CA VAL A 295 10.61 10.18 -0.95
C VAL A 295 11.13 10.93 0.28
N ILE A 296 12.03 10.31 1.05
CA ILE A 296 12.48 10.86 2.32
C ILE A 296 13.39 12.08 2.15
N HIS A 297 14.29 12.06 1.15
CA HIS A 297 15.25 13.13 0.95
C HIS A 297 14.71 14.27 0.08
N ASN A 298 13.88 13.96 -0.93
CA ASN A 298 13.47 14.92 -1.94
C ASN A 298 11.94 15.09 -2.06
N TRP A 299 11.15 14.39 -1.24
CA TRP A 299 9.69 14.36 -1.35
C TRP A 299 9.20 13.97 -2.76
N GLU A 300 9.94 13.07 -3.42
CA GLU A 300 9.68 12.63 -4.79
C GLU A 300 9.01 11.24 -4.81
N PHE A 301 7.82 11.17 -5.39
CA PHE A 301 6.98 9.95 -5.46
C PHE A 301 6.91 9.33 -6.86
N GLU A 302 7.75 9.82 -7.78
CA GLU A 302 7.82 9.31 -9.15
C GLU A 302 8.37 7.87 -9.16
N PRO A 303 7.66 6.88 -9.72
CA PRO A 303 8.15 5.52 -9.82
C PRO A 303 9.44 5.44 -10.63
N ARG A 304 10.43 4.70 -10.11
CA ARG A 304 11.70 4.45 -10.79
C ARG A 304 11.84 2.98 -11.16
N GLN A 305 12.63 2.74 -12.19
CA GLN A 305 12.92 1.39 -12.67
C GLN A 305 13.74 0.61 -11.64
N VAL A 306 13.27 -0.61 -11.34
CA VAL A 306 13.88 -1.49 -10.34
C VAL A 306 13.94 -2.94 -10.85
N CYS A 307 14.88 -3.71 -10.31
CA CYS A 307 14.94 -5.14 -10.60
C CYS A 307 13.78 -5.90 -9.94
N ARG A 308 13.48 -7.12 -10.43
CA ARG A 308 12.35 -7.92 -9.96
C ARG A 308 12.38 -8.19 -8.46
N THR A 309 13.57 -8.43 -7.92
CA THR A 309 13.79 -8.71 -6.50
C THR A 309 13.56 -7.45 -5.66
N SER A 310 14.04 -6.29 -6.11
CA SER A 310 13.80 -5.01 -5.43
C SER A 310 12.34 -4.60 -5.46
N MET A 311 11.65 -4.76 -6.59
CA MET A 311 10.21 -4.50 -6.69
C MET A 311 9.43 -5.31 -5.64
N ARG A 312 9.68 -6.62 -5.55
CA ARG A 312 9.05 -7.48 -4.55
C ARG A 312 9.39 -7.09 -3.12
N TYR A 313 10.65 -6.72 -2.87
CA TYR A 313 11.10 -6.29 -1.55
C TYR A 313 10.35 -5.03 -1.12
N LEU A 314 10.30 -4.02 -1.99
CA LEU A 314 9.61 -2.75 -1.75
C LEU A 314 8.10 -2.96 -1.55
N ALA A 315 7.47 -3.82 -2.37
CA ALA A 315 6.05 -4.16 -2.21
C ALA A 315 5.74 -4.82 -0.85
N LEU A 316 6.62 -5.67 -0.35
CA LEU A 316 6.45 -6.32 0.97
C LEU A 316 6.75 -5.38 2.15
N MET A 317 7.52 -4.31 1.91
CA MET A 317 7.92 -3.35 2.92
C MET A 317 7.00 -2.13 3.01
N ILE A 318 6.22 -1.83 1.96
CA ILE A 318 5.50 -0.55 1.79
C ILE A 318 4.60 -0.17 2.98
N THR A 319 3.90 -1.13 3.59
CA THR A 319 3.01 -0.92 4.72
C THR A 319 3.69 -1.05 6.09
N ARG A 320 4.96 -1.45 6.14
CA ARG A 320 5.67 -1.65 7.42
C ARG A 320 6.11 -0.30 7.99
N PRO A 321 5.73 0.03 9.24
CA PRO A 321 6.09 1.30 9.86
C PRO A 321 7.52 1.24 10.40
N VAL A 322 8.51 1.40 9.52
CA VAL A 322 9.95 1.27 9.84
C VAL A 322 10.73 2.57 9.69
N LEU A 323 10.07 3.66 9.27
CA LEU A 323 10.72 4.94 8.99
C LEU A 323 10.58 5.91 10.17
N LYS A 324 11.69 6.20 10.84
CA LYS A 324 11.76 7.26 11.87
C LYS A 324 12.14 8.60 11.24
N LEU A 325 11.17 9.29 10.64
CA LEU A 325 11.44 10.47 9.82
C LEU A 325 12.21 11.57 10.54
N LYS A 326 11.93 11.79 11.84
CA LYS A 326 12.62 12.83 12.62
C LYS A 326 14.11 12.50 12.81
N GLU A 327 14.46 11.22 12.91
CA GLU A 327 15.85 10.77 13.03
C GLU A 327 16.54 10.77 11.66
N ILE A 328 15.83 10.36 10.61
CA ILE A 328 16.38 10.20 9.25
C ILE A 328 16.56 11.55 8.54
N ASN A 329 15.52 12.39 8.52
CA ASN A 329 15.53 13.70 7.86
C ASN A 329 14.64 14.70 8.62
N PRO A 330 15.14 15.32 9.71
CA PRO A 330 14.36 16.28 10.49
C PRO A 330 13.97 17.53 9.70
N LEU A 331 14.75 17.90 8.67
CA LEU A 331 14.48 19.06 7.83
C LEU A 331 13.20 18.90 7.00
N LEU A 332 12.77 17.67 6.73
CA LEU A 332 11.56 17.40 5.95
C LEU A 332 10.31 18.06 6.57
N PHE A 333 10.22 18.08 7.91
CA PHE A 333 9.12 18.71 8.64
C PHE A 333 9.08 20.24 8.48
N ASN A 334 10.16 20.87 8.01
CA ASN A 334 10.18 22.31 7.75
C ASN A 334 9.63 22.65 6.37
N PHE A 335 9.60 21.68 5.44
CA PHE A 335 9.21 21.89 4.05
C PHE A 335 7.84 21.28 3.71
N VAL A 336 7.36 20.35 4.52
CA VAL A 336 6.08 19.65 4.33
C VAL A 336 5.19 19.93 5.54
N GLU A 337 4.26 20.87 5.39
CA GLU A 337 3.36 21.30 6.46
C GLU A 337 2.41 20.17 6.87
N GLU A 338 1.94 19.38 5.91
CA GLU A 338 1.03 18.26 6.12
C GLU A 338 1.63 17.19 7.04
N LEU A 339 2.97 17.03 7.04
CA LEU A 339 3.66 16.13 7.97
C LEU A 339 3.59 16.62 9.41
N VAL A 340 3.62 17.93 9.63
CA VAL A 340 3.47 18.55 10.96
C VAL A 340 2.05 18.37 11.47
N GLU A 341 1.05 18.59 10.62
CA GLU A 341 -0.37 18.40 10.93
C GLU A 341 -0.69 16.94 11.29
N ILE A 342 -0.28 15.99 10.44
CA ILE A 342 -0.48 14.56 10.69
C ILE A 342 0.20 14.13 11.98
N ARG A 343 1.40 14.64 12.26
CA ARG A 343 2.08 14.36 13.51
C ARG A 343 1.29 14.88 14.72
N LYS A 344 0.76 16.10 14.65
CA LYS A 344 -0.07 16.67 15.71
C LYS A 344 -1.33 15.84 15.94
N LEU A 345 -2.05 15.45 14.88
CA LEU A 345 -3.20 14.57 14.97
C LEU A 345 -2.86 13.22 15.62
N ARG A 346 -1.72 12.62 15.27
CA ARG A 346 -1.24 11.37 15.89
C ARG A 346 -0.94 11.56 17.37
N GLN A 347 -0.29 12.65 17.75
CA GLN A 347 -0.06 12.99 19.15
C GLN A 347 -1.38 13.11 19.90
N ASP A 348 -2.36 13.80 19.34
CA ASP A 348 -3.69 13.94 19.94
C ASP A 348 -4.40 12.58 20.10
N ILE A 349 -4.33 11.71 19.09
CA ILE A 349 -4.87 10.34 19.17
C ILE A 349 -4.22 9.53 20.29
N LEU A 350 -2.90 9.67 20.51
CA LEU A 350 -2.22 9.03 21.63
C LEU A 350 -2.74 9.54 22.99
N LEU A 351 -3.05 10.84 23.09
CA LEU A 351 -3.67 11.43 24.29
C LEU A 351 -5.14 10.97 24.47
N MET A 352 -5.85 10.67 23.38
CA MET A 352 -7.24 10.19 23.40
C MET A 352 -7.36 8.69 23.72
N LYS A 353 -6.39 7.85 23.31
CA LYS A 353 -6.38 6.40 23.53
C LYS A 353 -6.76 5.94 24.96
N PRO A 354 -6.26 6.54 26.05
CA PRO A 354 -6.62 6.19 27.42
C PRO A 354 -8.12 6.32 27.73
N TYR A 355 -8.79 7.29 27.12
CA TYR A 355 -10.23 7.47 27.28
C TYR A 355 -10.97 6.25 26.72
N PHE A 356 -10.55 5.75 25.56
CA PHE A 356 -11.21 4.62 24.89
C PHE A 356 -10.96 3.28 25.58
N ILE A 357 -9.72 2.99 26.01
CA ILE A 357 -9.41 1.72 26.69
C ILE A 357 -10.09 1.58 28.05
N THR A 358 -10.53 2.69 28.65
CA THR A 358 -11.23 2.72 29.94
C THR A 358 -12.71 3.10 29.82
N CYS A 359 -13.24 3.25 28.59
CA CYS A 359 -14.63 3.58 28.34
C CYS A 359 -15.34 2.39 27.68
N LYS A 360 -16.35 1.85 28.36
CA LYS A 360 -17.14 0.71 27.84
C LYS A 360 -17.86 1.05 26.52
N GLU A 361 -18.45 2.25 26.43
CA GLU A 361 -19.16 2.72 25.24
C GLU A 361 -18.21 2.88 24.05
N ALA A 362 -17.00 3.39 24.27
CA ALA A 362 -15.97 3.49 23.22
C ALA A 362 -15.52 2.11 22.72
N MET A 363 -15.40 1.14 23.62
CA MET A 363 -15.04 -0.24 23.28
C MET A 363 -16.15 -0.92 22.46
N GLU A 364 -17.41 -0.75 22.86
CA GLU A 364 -18.58 -1.26 22.12
C GLU A 364 -18.69 -0.61 20.73
N ALA A 365 -18.43 0.70 20.64
CA ALA A 365 -18.37 1.43 19.37
C ALA A 365 -17.10 1.13 18.55
N ARG A 366 -16.16 0.35 19.08
CA ARG A 366 -14.92 -0.08 18.40
C ARG A 366 -14.09 1.10 17.86
N LEU A 367 -14.06 2.24 18.56
CA LEU A 367 -13.46 3.48 18.04
C LEU A 367 -12.00 3.30 17.61
N LEU A 368 -11.16 2.64 18.42
CA LEU A 368 -9.75 2.40 18.07
C LEU A 368 -9.56 1.52 16.81
N LEU A 369 -10.54 0.70 16.44
CA LEU A 369 -10.48 -0.12 15.22
C LEU A 369 -10.67 0.70 13.94
N HIS A 370 -11.05 1.99 14.03
CA HIS A 370 -11.00 2.90 12.89
C HIS A 370 -9.57 3.08 12.36
N LEU A 371 -8.54 2.82 13.18
CA LEU A 371 -7.13 2.85 12.83
C LEU A 371 -6.54 1.46 12.61
N GLN A 372 -7.36 0.44 12.33
CA GLN A 372 -6.90 -0.95 12.25
C GLN A 372 -5.80 -1.20 11.22
N ASP A 373 -5.81 -0.46 10.10
CA ASP A 373 -4.83 -0.57 9.03
C ASP A 373 -3.52 0.20 9.33
N ARG A 374 -3.50 1.00 10.40
CA ARG A 374 -2.35 1.82 10.85
C ARG A 374 -2.19 1.79 12.36
N GLN A 375 -2.07 0.58 12.93
CA GLN A 375 -1.94 0.39 14.38
C GLN A 375 -0.78 1.19 14.99
N HIS A 376 0.30 1.43 14.25
CA HIS A 376 1.43 2.24 14.71
C HIS A 376 1.04 3.69 15.06
N PHE A 377 -0.09 4.21 14.56
CA PHE A 377 -0.59 5.56 14.91
C PHE A 377 -1.13 5.64 16.34
N VAL A 378 -1.53 4.52 16.94
CA VAL A 378 -1.94 4.43 18.35
C VAL A 378 -0.84 3.90 19.26
N GLU A 379 0.36 3.65 18.71
CA GLU A 379 1.54 3.20 19.45
C GLU A 379 2.55 4.33 19.66
N ASN A 380 2.82 5.15 18.64
CA ASN A 380 3.77 6.27 18.69
C ASN A 380 3.47 7.34 17.61
N ASP A 381 4.17 8.48 17.68
CA ASP A 381 4.09 9.58 16.69
C ASP A 381 5.30 9.68 15.75
N ASP A 382 6.30 8.80 15.87
CA ASP A 382 7.60 8.92 15.20
C ASP A 382 7.83 7.92 14.05
N MET A 383 7.17 6.76 14.09
CA MET A 383 7.29 5.74 13.04
C MET A 383 6.30 5.97 11.91
N TYR A 384 6.76 5.83 10.67
CA TYR A 384 5.96 5.91 9.45
C TYR A 384 6.24 4.71 8.54
N SER A 385 5.24 4.31 7.76
CA SER A 385 5.40 3.42 6.61
C SER A 385 5.58 4.24 5.33
N LEU A 386 6.11 3.63 4.26
CA LEU A 386 6.18 4.31 2.97
C LEU A 386 4.78 4.61 2.44
N GLN A 387 3.82 3.71 2.69
CA GLN A 387 2.41 3.91 2.38
C GLN A 387 1.82 5.14 3.07
N ASP A 388 2.21 5.43 4.32
CA ASP A 388 1.76 6.65 5.01
C ASP A 388 2.18 7.90 4.25
N LEU A 389 3.42 7.94 3.74
CA LEU A 389 3.95 9.09 3.02
C LEU A 389 3.28 9.27 1.66
N ILE A 390 2.99 8.18 0.97
CA ILE A 390 2.23 8.19 -0.29
C ILE A 390 0.81 8.72 -0.07
N ASP A 391 0.12 8.25 0.98
CA ASP A 391 -1.23 8.70 1.29
C ASP A 391 -1.28 10.13 1.82
N LEU A 392 -0.19 10.58 2.46
CA LEU A 392 -0.02 11.95 2.90
C LEU A 392 0.21 12.88 1.70
N SER A 393 1.09 12.52 0.76
CA SER A 393 1.33 13.33 -0.44
C SER A 393 0.10 13.43 -1.34
N SER A 394 -0.80 12.45 -1.29
CA SER A 394 -2.08 12.49 -2.01
C SER A 394 -3.24 13.13 -1.21
N GLY A 395 -2.99 13.63 0.02
CA GLY A 395 -4.01 14.21 0.90
C GLY A 395 -5.03 13.23 1.52
N ARG A 396 -4.98 11.95 1.14
CA ARG A 396 -5.92 10.92 1.62
C ARG A 396 -5.76 10.68 3.12
N LEU A 397 -4.51 10.67 3.58
CA LEU A 397 -4.22 10.48 5.00
C LEU A 397 -4.73 11.65 5.83
N SER A 398 -4.52 12.89 5.39
CA SER A 398 -4.98 14.09 6.09
C SER A 398 -6.50 14.11 6.25
N CYS A 399 -7.23 13.81 5.16
CA CYS A 399 -8.69 13.72 5.20
C CYS A 399 -9.18 12.64 6.18
N SER A 400 -8.74 11.39 5.98
CA SER A 400 -9.20 10.26 6.79
C SER A 400 -8.81 10.39 8.28
N LEU A 401 -7.60 10.84 8.58
CA LEU A 401 -7.14 10.98 9.97
C LEU A 401 -7.88 12.11 10.69
N THR A 402 -8.17 13.22 10.00
CA THR A 402 -8.94 14.34 10.56
C THR A 402 -10.38 13.92 10.90
N GLU A 403 -11.03 13.13 10.04
CA GLU A 403 -12.36 12.60 10.28
C GLU A 403 -12.39 11.66 11.50
N ILE A 404 -11.41 10.75 11.58
CA ILE A 404 -11.24 9.86 12.73
C ILE A 404 -11.01 10.66 14.01
N HIS A 405 -10.09 11.62 13.98
CA HIS A 405 -9.81 12.50 15.12
C HIS A 405 -11.05 13.28 15.56
N THR A 406 -11.84 13.80 14.61
CA THR A 406 -13.09 14.51 14.91
C THR A 406 -14.11 13.61 15.59
N THR A 407 -14.26 12.38 15.09
CA THR A 407 -15.14 11.36 15.69
C THR A 407 -14.71 11.02 17.11
N PHE A 408 -13.39 10.87 17.31
CA PHE A 408 -12.79 10.58 18.62
C PHE A 408 -13.01 11.73 19.61
N ALA A 409 -12.76 12.96 19.18
CA ALA A 409 -13.00 14.16 19.98
C ALA A 409 -14.48 14.30 20.34
N LYS A 410 -15.39 14.05 19.40
CA LYS A 410 -16.84 14.10 19.62
C LYS A 410 -17.29 13.10 20.69
N HIS A 411 -16.82 11.86 20.63
CA HIS A 411 -17.12 10.86 21.67
C HIS A 411 -16.67 11.35 23.05
N ILE A 412 -15.43 11.84 23.16
CA ILE A 412 -14.85 12.23 24.45
C ILE A 412 -15.54 13.46 25.04
N LYS A 413 -15.83 14.46 24.20
CA LYS A 413 -16.28 15.79 24.65
C LYS A 413 -17.80 15.95 24.72
N LEU A 414 -18.55 15.24 23.87
CA LEU A 414 -19.96 15.52 23.66
C LEU A 414 -20.84 14.29 23.92
N ASP A 415 -20.47 13.13 23.39
CA ASP A 415 -21.38 11.97 23.37
C ASP A 415 -21.30 11.12 24.65
N CYS A 416 -20.16 11.09 25.36
CA CYS A 416 -19.96 10.19 26.50
C CYS A 416 -19.65 10.93 27.82
N GLU A 417 -20.61 10.91 28.75
CA GLU A 417 -20.48 11.55 30.07
C GLU A 417 -19.30 10.99 30.89
N LYS A 418 -19.02 9.68 30.77
CA LYS A 418 -17.88 9.04 31.47
C LYS A 418 -16.54 9.55 30.98
N CYS A 419 -16.42 9.88 29.69
CA CYS A 419 -15.22 10.47 29.12
C CYS A 419 -15.11 11.95 29.51
N GLN A 420 -16.22 12.68 29.47
CA GLN A 420 -16.27 14.09 29.89
C GLN A 420 -15.84 14.28 31.35
N ALA A 421 -16.29 13.40 32.25
CA ALA A 421 -15.93 13.44 33.67
C ALA A 421 -14.42 13.24 33.93
N LYS A 422 -13.67 12.72 32.96
CA LYS A 422 -12.19 12.57 33.01
C LYS A 422 -11.45 13.80 32.49
N GLY A 423 -12.15 14.84 32.04
CA GLY A 423 -11.55 16.11 31.68
C GLY A 423 -11.00 16.86 32.89
N PHE A 424 -10.23 17.91 32.62
CA PHE A 424 -9.49 18.69 33.61
C PHE A 424 -10.13 20.06 33.78
N MET A 425 -10.04 20.62 34.98
CA MET A 425 -10.30 22.04 35.18
C MET A 425 -8.98 22.77 35.41
N CYS A 426 -8.82 23.94 34.81
CA CYS A 426 -7.61 24.73 34.98
C CYS A 426 -7.49 25.19 36.44
N GLU A 427 -6.50 24.69 37.18
CA GLU A 427 -6.30 25.01 38.60
C GLU A 427 -5.89 26.47 38.86
N LEU A 428 -5.39 27.16 37.81
CA LEU A 428 -4.96 28.55 37.86
C LEU A 428 -6.12 29.53 37.65
N CYS A 429 -7.02 29.22 36.73
CA CYS A 429 -8.18 30.07 36.46
C CYS A 429 -9.36 29.74 37.39
N LYS A 430 -9.52 28.45 37.75
CA LYS A 430 -10.66 27.90 38.52
C LYS A 430 -12.05 28.25 37.98
N GLU A 431 -12.09 28.79 36.76
CA GLU A 431 -13.25 29.23 36.02
C GLU A 431 -13.03 28.82 34.56
N GLY A 432 -14.11 28.42 33.88
CA GLY A 432 -14.11 28.05 32.47
C GLY A 432 -14.46 26.59 32.16
N ASP A 433 -14.35 26.25 30.88
CA ASP A 433 -14.75 24.95 30.33
C ASP A 433 -13.82 23.81 30.74
N ILE A 434 -14.34 22.58 30.61
CA ILE A 434 -13.57 21.35 30.81
C ILE A 434 -12.48 21.26 29.73
N LEU A 435 -11.24 21.08 30.18
CA LEU A 435 -10.06 20.98 29.33
C LEU A 435 -9.68 19.52 29.06
N PHE A 436 -9.20 19.28 27.86
CA PHE A 436 -8.61 18.02 27.47
C PHE A 436 -7.15 18.21 27.04
N PRO A 437 -6.27 17.20 27.28
CA PRO A 437 -4.85 17.29 26.92
C PRO A 437 -4.58 17.54 25.43
N PHE A 438 -5.53 17.17 24.56
CA PHE A 438 -5.44 17.27 23.11
C PHE A 438 -6.06 18.55 22.54
N ASP A 439 -6.48 19.49 23.38
CA ASP A 439 -7.01 20.79 22.93
C ASP A 439 -5.89 21.72 22.44
N ASN A 440 -6.17 22.52 21.41
CA ASN A 440 -5.16 23.43 20.83
C ASN A 440 -4.63 24.50 21.80
N HIS A 441 -5.42 24.90 22.79
CA HIS A 441 -5.08 25.96 23.74
C HIS A 441 -4.78 25.44 25.14
N THR A 442 -4.41 24.16 25.26
CA THR A 442 -4.01 23.56 26.54
C THR A 442 -2.54 23.15 26.55
N SER A 443 -1.99 23.09 27.75
CA SER A 443 -0.63 22.68 28.05
C SER A 443 -0.66 21.67 29.18
N VAL A 444 0.15 20.63 29.04
CA VAL A 444 0.29 19.55 30.03
C VAL A 444 1.61 19.71 30.77
N CYS A 445 1.56 19.63 32.10
CA CYS A 445 2.78 19.60 32.91
C CYS A 445 3.48 18.24 32.81
N ASN A 446 4.78 18.22 32.53
CA ASN A 446 5.52 16.95 32.40
C ASN A 446 5.79 16.24 33.74
N ASP A 447 5.72 16.93 34.89
CA ASP A 447 5.96 16.26 36.19
C ASP A 447 4.68 15.82 36.89
N CYS A 448 3.57 16.57 36.73
CA CYS A 448 2.31 16.30 37.43
C CYS A 448 1.11 16.06 36.52
N PHE A 449 1.26 16.21 35.20
CA PHE A 449 0.25 15.91 34.19
C PHE A 449 -1.04 16.73 34.32
N ALA A 450 -1.01 17.78 35.15
CA ALA A 450 -2.07 18.77 35.19
C ALA A 450 -2.18 19.48 33.83
N VAL A 451 -3.42 19.71 33.41
CA VAL A 451 -3.76 20.41 32.16
C VAL A 451 -4.24 21.82 32.50
N PHE A 452 -3.68 22.81 31.82
CA PHE A 452 -4.00 24.22 32.01
C PHE A 452 -4.03 24.93 30.66
N HIS A 453 -4.62 26.13 30.60
CA HIS A 453 -4.59 26.96 29.41
C HIS A 453 -3.14 27.35 29.03
N SER A 454 -2.79 27.29 27.74
CA SER A 454 -1.40 27.47 27.26
C SER A 454 -0.77 28.80 27.66
N LEU A 455 -1.55 29.88 27.78
CA LEU A 455 -1.09 31.20 28.22
C LEU A 455 -0.59 31.21 29.68
N LYS A 456 -0.83 30.15 30.45
CA LYS A 456 -0.54 30.06 31.88
C LYS A 456 0.62 29.11 32.22
N LYS A 457 1.34 28.62 31.19
CA LYS A 457 2.45 27.68 31.35
C LYS A 457 3.61 28.25 32.16
N GLU A 458 4.01 29.49 31.88
CA GLU A 458 5.12 30.15 32.57
C GLU A 458 4.78 30.48 34.04
N GLU A 459 3.53 30.84 34.31
CA GLU A 459 3.02 31.04 35.67
C GLU A 459 3.05 29.75 36.50
N HIS A 460 2.76 28.60 35.90
CA HIS A 460 2.85 27.30 36.58
C HIS A 460 4.31 26.89 36.90
N ILE A 461 5.24 27.11 35.97
CA ILE A 461 6.67 26.80 36.16
C ILE A 461 7.26 27.66 37.28
N THR A 462 6.96 28.97 37.29
CA THR A 462 7.41 29.90 38.33
C THR A 462 6.80 29.57 39.70
N LEU A 463 5.52 29.19 39.76
CA LEU A 463 4.88 28.72 41.00
C LEU A 463 5.54 27.45 41.57
N LYS A 464 5.95 26.50 40.71
CA LYS A 464 6.70 25.30 41.13
C LYS A 464 8.07 25.62 41.70
N GLN A 465 8.79 26.56 41.10
CA GLN A 465 10.14 26.96 41.55
C GLN A 465 10.09 27.75 42.86
N HIS A 466 9.08 28.60 43.07
CA HIS A 466 8.95 29.42 44.29
C HIS A 466 8.35 28.69 45.50
N LYS A 467 7.54 27.64 45.30
CA LYS A 467 6.80 26.98 46.38
C LYS A 467 7.36 25.64 46.87
N GLY A 468 8.60 25.28 46.51
CA GLY A 468 9.34 24.15 47.10
C GLY A 468 8.45 22.97 47.51
N ILE A 469 8.03 22.16 46.53
CA ILE A 469 7.09 21.04 46.70
C ILE A 469 5.67 21.53 47.00
N VAL A 470 4.91 21.82 45.93
CA VAL A 470 3.45 21.64 46.04
C VAL A 470 3.23 20.13 46.03
N THR A 471 2.88 19.57 47.17
CA THR A 471 2.10 18.33 47.28
C THR A 471 0.81 18.51 46.49
N MET A 472 0.90 18.43 45.17
CA MET A 472 -0.27 18.41 44.30
C MET A 472 -0.92 17.08 44.53
N ILE A 473 -2.13 17.12 45.07
CA ILE A 473 -3.04 15.98 45.14
C ILE A 473 -3.25 15.53 43.70
N THR A 474 -2.43 14.60 43.21
CA THR A 474 -2.78 13.85 42.02
C THR A 474 -4.09 13.18 42.38
N ARG A 475 -5.20 13.58 41.72
CA ARG A 475 -6.43 12.78 41.81
C ARG A 475 -6.00 11.34 41.53
N PRO A 476 -6.44 10.33 42.31
CA PRO A 476 -6.06 8.92 42.09
C PRO A 476 -6.22 8.49 40.61
N HIS A 477 -7.19 9.10 39.93
CA HIS A 477 -7.44 8.98 38.50
C HIS A 477 -6.26 9.43 37.60
N VAL A 478 -5.56 10.52 37.91
CA VAL A 478 -4.39 11.00 37.13
C VAL A 478 -3.23 10.01 37.24
N ARG A 479 -3.02 9.43 38.43
CA ARG A 479 -2.00 8.40 38.66
C ARG A 479 -2.35 7.04 38.03
N ALA A 480 -3.63 6.67 38.00
CA ALA A 480 -4.09 5.46 37.29
C ALA A 480 -4.00 5.62 35.76
N VAL A 481 -4.34 6.81 35.23
CA VAL A 481 -4.16 7.15 33.82
C VAL A 481 -2.67 7.13 33.44
N GLN A 482 -1.76 7.56 34.34
CA GLN A 482 -0.30 7.49 34.19
C GLN A 482 0.23 6.05 33.97
N GLU A 483 -0.21 5.09 34.79
CA GLU A 483 0.25 3.69 34.71
C GLU A 483 -0.26 2.98 33.43
N CYS A 484 -1.42 3.41 32.93
CA CYS A 484 -1.93 3.06 31.61
C CYS A 484 -1.17 3.78 30.47
N TRP A 485 -0.85 5.06 30.63
CA TRP A 485 -0.13 5.91 29.66
C TRP A 485 1.28 5.39 29.35
N ASN A 486 2.00 4.93 30.38
CA ASN A 486 3.39 4.49 30.25
C ASN A 486 3.56 3.00 29.92
N GLY A 487 2.47 2.28 29.63
CA GLY A 487 2.52 0.85 29.24
C GLY A 487 3.02 -0.10 30.34
N ASN A 488 3.04 0.32 31.61
CA ASN A 488 3.69 -0.41 32.71
C ASN A 488 2.78 -1.39 33.47
N MET A 489 1.50 -1.57 33.10
CA MET A 489 0.63 -2.53 33.79
C MET A 489 0.73 -3.97 33.27
N ARG A 490 1.26 -4.86 34.11
CA ARG A 490 1.17 -6.32 33.99
C ARG A 490 0.00 -6.89 34.83
N SER A 491 -1.25 -6.48 34.62
CA SER A 491 -2.44 -7.22 35.08
C SER A 491 -3.75 -6.43 34.87
N PRO A 492 -4.84 -7.06 34.38
CA PRO A 492 -6.17 -6.43 34.24
C PRO A 492 -6.93 -6.19 35.56
N ARG A 493 -6.44 -6.67 36.71
CA ARG A 493 -7.24 -6.70 37.96
C ARG A 493 -7.22 -5.41 38.78
N THR A 494 -6.28 -4.50 38.52
CA THR A 494 -6.14 -3.22 39.23
C THR A 494 -6.89 -2.05 38.59
N CYS A 495 -7.63 -2.29 37.49
CA CYS A 495 -8.34 -1.26 36.73
C CYS A 495 -9.83 -1.11 37.11
N ARG A 496 -10.34 -1.87 38.09
CA ARG A 496 -11.74 -1.76 38.55
C ARG A 496 -11.92 -0.68 39.61
#